data_AF-A0A7C6QY08-F1
#
_entry.id   AF-A0A7C6QY08-F1
#
_cell.length_a   1.000
_cell.length_b   1.000
_cell.length_c   1.000
_cell.angle_alpha   90.00
_cell.angle_beta   90.00
_cell.angle_gamma   90.00
#
_symmetry.space_group_name_H-M   'P 1'
#
loop_
_entity.id
_entity.type
_entity.pdbx_description
1 polymer ?
#
loop_
_entity_poly.entity_id
_entity_poly.type
_entity_poly.pdbx_seq_one_letter_code
_entity_poly.pdbx_strand_id
1 'polypeptide(L)' 'MSLLNLSKVILQIEKTRNKLISVELSDQEKLLEISRKMDELILEYYRLAFSSGLKPGDSLRRL' A
#
# COMPACT_ATOMS: atom_id res chain seq x y z
N MET A 1 -18.91 -0.23 -0.09
CA MET A 1 -17.67 -1.02 -0.11
C MET A 1 -17.19 -1.21 1.32
N SER A 2 -16.79 -2.42 1.74
CA SER A 2 -16.55 -2.72 3.15
C SER A 2 -15.16 -2.28 3.61
N LEU A 3 -15.08 -1.78 4.84
CA LEU A 3 -13.85 -1.47 5.58
C LEU A 3 -12.81 -2.61 5.50
N LEU A 4 -13.27 -3.86 5.39
CA LEU A 4 -12.46 -5.06 5.23
C LEU A 4 -11.52 -4.99 4.02
N ASN A 5 -11.97 -4.48 2.87
CA ASN A 5 -11.13 -4.38 1.68
C ASN A 5 -10.03 -3.34 1.88
N LEU A 6 -10.36 -2.21 2.52
CA LEU A 6 -9.38 -1.19 2.85
C LEU A 6 -8.31 -1.73 3.82
N SER A 7 -8.73 -2.42 4.88
CA SER A 7 -7.80 -3.06 5.83
C SER A 7 -6.89 -4.10 5.16
N LYS A 8 -7.40 -4.88 4.20
CA LYS A 8 -6.60 -5.82 3.42
C LYS A 8 -5.54 -5.10 2.59
N VAL A 9 -5.89 -4.02 1.90
CA VAL A 9 -4.93 -3.23 1.10
C VAL A 9 -3.86 -2.61 1.99
N ILE A 10 -4.23 -2.03 3.13
CA ILE A 10 -3.25 -1.50 4.11
C ILE A 10 -2.26 -2.59 4.55
N LEU A 11 -2.74 -3.79 4.86
CA LEU A 11 -1.87 -4.91 5.23
C LEU A 11 -0.90 -5.30 4.10
N GLN A 12 -1.35 -5.26 2.85
CA GLN A 12 -0.49 -5.55 1.69
C GLN A 12 0.56 -4.47 1.47
N ILE A 13 0.22 -3.19 1.70
CA ILE A 13 1.18 -2.08 1.67
C ILE A 13 2.29 -2.32 2.70
N GLU A 14 1.93 -2.62 3.95
CA GLU A 14 2.92 -2.88 5.01
C GLU A 14 3.82 -4.09 4.70
N LYS A 15 3.25 -5.18 4.17
CA LYS A 15 4.03 -6.34 3.74
C LYS A 15 4.99 -6.00 2.61
N THR A 16 4.54 -5.22 1.64
CA THR A 16 5.36 -4.78 0.49
C THR A 16 6.47 -3.85 0.97
N ARG A 17 6.19 -3.00 1.97
CA ARG A 17 7.17 -2.08 2.56
C ARG A 17 8.28 -2.84 3.29
N ASN A 18 7.91 -3.86 4.07
CA ASN A 18 8.88 -4.72 4.73
C ASN A 18 9.75 -5.49 3.73
N LYS A 19 9.16 -5.95 2.61
CA LYS A 19 9.93 -6.56 1.52
C LYS A 19 10.92 -5.57 0.92
N LEU A 20 10.49 -4.33 0.63
CA LEU A 20 11.37 -3.30 0.08
C LEU A 20 12.59 -3.05 0.97
N ILE A 21 12.38 -2.94 2.29
CA ILE A 21 13.46 -2.72 3.27
C ILE A 21 14.43 -3.90 3.33
N SER A 22 13.96 -5.12 3.04
CA SER A 22 14.78 -6.34 3.07
C SER A 22 15.55 -6.64 1.78
N VAL A 23 15.33 -5.87 0.71
CA VAL A 23 16.02 -6.08 -0.58
C VAL A 23 17.33 -5.32 -0.60
N GLU A 24 18.39 -6.01 -1.05
CA GLU A 24 19.70 -5.42 -1.26
C GLU A 24 19.64 -4.27 -2.27
N LEU A 25 20.30 -3.16 -1.98
CA LEU A 25 20.25 -1.96 -2.81
C LEU A 25 20.86 -2.15 -4.21
N SER A 26 21.69 -3.19 -4.38
CA SER A 26 22.29 -3.57 -5.65
C SER A 26 21.31 -4.29 -6.59
N ASP A 27 20.22 -4.86 -6.08
CA ASP A 27 19.21 -5.59 -6.87
C ASP A 27 18.14 -4.63 -7.40
N GLN A 28 18.54 -3.82 -8.39
CA GLN A 28 17.71 -2.75 -8.96
C GLN A 28 16.41 -3.27 -9.60
N GLU A 29 16.44 -4.45 -10.23
CA GLU A 29 15.25 -5.02 -10.86
C GLU A 29 14.18 -5.36 -9.82
N LYS A 30 14.60 -6.00 -8.72
CA LYS A 30 13.70 -6.37 -7.63
C LYS A 30 13.19 -5.15 -6.87
N LEU A 31 14.02 -4.13 -6.66
CA LEU A 31 13.60 -2.86 -6.11
C LEU A 31 12.52 -2.19 -6.98
N LEU A 32 12.72 -2.19 -8.31
CA LEU A 32 11.77 -1.59 -9.24
C LEU A 32 10.44 -2.35 -9.28
N GLU A 33 10.48 -3.69 -9.23
CA GLU A 33 9.28 -4.53 -9.16
C GLU A 33 8.47 -4.22 -7.89
N ILE A 34 9.13 -4.16 -6.73
CA ILE A 34 8.47 -3.85 -5.46
C ILE A 34 7.93 -2.42 -5.44
N SER A 35 8.67 -1.46 -6.00
CA SER A 35 8.21 -0.07 -6.12
C SER A 35 6.92 0.03 -6.94
N ARG A 36 6.88 -0.62 -8.11
CA ARG A 36 5.67 -0.66 -8.95
C ARG A 36 4.50 -1.29 -8.20
N LYS A 37 4.76 -2.37 -7.45
CA LYS A 37 3.72 -3.01 -6.66
C LYS A 37 3.17 -2.11 -5.55
N MET A 38 4.05 -1.33 -4.93
CA MET A 38 3.66 -0.33 -3.94
C MET A 38 2.73 0.73 -4.54
N ASP A 39 3.07 1.25 -5.72
CA ASP A 39 2.26 2.26 -6.42
C ASP A 39 0.85 1.75 -6.73
N GLU A 40 0.74 0.51 -7.21
CA GLU A 40 -0.56 -0.14 -7.45
C GLU A 40 -1.42 -0.21 -6.18
N LEU A 41 -0.83 -0.66 -5.07
CA LEU A 41 -1.54 -0.80 -3.79
C LEU A 41 -1.95 0.55 -3.22
N ILE A 42 -1.11 1.58 -3.37
CA ILE A 42 -1.43 2.94 -2.97
C ILE A 42 -2.64 3.45 -3.77
N LEU A 43 -2.63 3.30 -5.11
CA LEU A 43 -3.75 3.70 -5.95
C LEU A 43 -5.04 2.95 -5.58
N GLU A 44 -4.94 1.65 -5.29
CA GLU A 44 -6.08 0.85 -4.83
C GLU A 44 -6.63 1.38 -3.50
N TYR A 45 -5.75 1.69 -2.53
CA TYR A 45 -6.13 2.31 -1.26
C TYR A 45 -6.88 3.62 -1.49
N TYR A 46 -6.37 4.52 -2.34
CA TYR A 46 -7.02 5.79 -2.64
C TYR A 46 -8.40 5.59 -3.28
N ARG A 47 -8.52 4.65 -4.24
CA ARG A 47 -9.81 4.32 -4.88
C ARG A 47 -10.82 3.80 -3.86
N LEU A 48 -10.40 2.90 -2.97
CA LEU A 48 -11.27 2.34 -1.93
C LEU A 48 -11.65 3.36 -0.86
N ALA A 49 -10.70 4.20 -0.43
CA ALA A 49 -10.92 5.26 0.55
C ALA A 49 -11.95 6.27 0.02
N PHE A 50 -11.76 6.75 -1.21
CA PHE A 50 -12.69 7.67 -1.87
C PHE A 50 -14.10 7.06 -1.99
N SER A 51 -14.19 5.80 -2.43
CA SER A 51 -15.46 5.07 -2.55
C SER A 51 -16.15 4.81 -1.20
N SER A 52 -15.42 4.95 -0.09
CA SER A 52 -15.93 4.75 1.27
C SER A 52 -16.24 6.06 1.98
N GLY A 53 -16.12 7.20 1.29
CA GLY A 53 -16.31 8.53 1.88
C GLY A 53 -15.21 8.95 2.86
N LEU A 54 -14.11 8.20 2.93
CA LEU A 54 -12.94 8.52 3.74
C LEU A 54 -12.03 9.46 2.95
N LYS A 55 -11.56 10.54 3.58
CA LYS A 55 -10.52 11.35 2.95
C LYS A 55 -9.18 10.62 3.07
N PRO A 56 -8.32 10.72 2.05
CA PRO A 56 -6.99 10.16 2.17
C PRO A 56 -6.24 10.79 3.35
N GLY A 57 -5.73 9.94 4.23
CA GLY A 57 -5.04 10.35 5.46
C GLY A 57 -5.85 10.13 6.75
N ASP A 58 -7.18 10.01 6.66
CA ASP A 58 -8.02 9.74 7.84
C ASP A 58 -7.78 8.34 8.42
N SER A 59 -7.49 7.37 7.54
CA SER A 59 -7.19 5.98 7.91
C SER A 59 -5.76 5.78 8.42
N LEU A 60 -4.82 6.67 8.09
CA LEU A 60 -3.41 6.57 8.47
C LEU A 60 -3.11 7.21 9.84
N ARG A 61 -3.99 8.10 10.35
CA ARG A 61 -3.83 8.71 11.69
C ARG A 61 -4.17 7.78 12.86
N ARG A 62 -4.66 6.56 12.60
CA ARG A 62 -5.11 5.61 13.63
C ARG A 62 -4.14 4.44 13.85
N LEU A 63 -3.00 4.44 13.15
CA LEU A 63 -1.86 3.54 13.37
C LEU A 63 -0.74 4.34 14.02
#